data_AF-A0A382K8L8-F1
#
_entry.id   AF-A0A382K8L8-F1
#
_cell.length_a   1.000
_cell.length_b   1.000
_cell.length_c   1.000
_cell.angle_alpha   90.00
_cell.angle_beta   90.00
_cell.angle_gamma   90.00
#
_symmetry.space_group_name_H-M   'P 1'
#
loop_
_entity.id
_entity.type
_entity.pdbx_description
1 polymer ?
#
loop_
_entity_poly.entity_id
_entity_poly.type
_entity_poly.pdbx_seq_one_letter_code
_entity_poly.pdbx_strand_id
1 'polypeptide(L)' 'MGAYTLPPIDRKRYTDLSYQGLEGPFVFNTGKVLYYDPKEGKYYDRDSDFFVSNKEMLIHYGLVDETRQDI' A
#
# COMPACT_ATOMS: atom_id res chain seq x y z
N MET A 1 2.52 -19.28 22.96
CA MET A 1 3.11 -18.18 22.18
C MET A 1 2.66 -18.37 20.73
N GLY A 2 1.61 -17.68 20.30
CA GLY A 2 1.11 -17.80 18.94
C GLY A 2 1.87 -16.86 18.01
N ALA A 3 2.83 -17.38 17.26
CA ALA A 3 3.46 -16.62 16.18
C ALA A 3 2.42 -16.47 15.06
N TYR A 4 1.92 -15.25 14.85
CA TYR A 4 1.07 -14.92 13.72
C TYR A 4 1.95 -14.93 12.47
N THR A 5 2.13 -16.09 11.84
CA THR A 5 2.82 -16.19 10.55
C THR A 5 1.92 -15.54 9.51
N LEU A 6 2.26 -14.32 9.12
CA LEU A 6 1.66 -13.65 7.96
C LEU A 6 1.75 -14.61 6.76
N PRO A 7 0.71 -14.64 5.90
CA PRO A 7 0.77 -15.43 4.67
C PRO A 7 2.04 -15.06 3.89
N PRO A 8 2.70 -16.03 3.24
CA PRO A 8 3.95 -15.78 2.54
C PRO A 8 3.71 -14.73 1.46
N ILE A 9 4.17 -13.51 1.69
CA ILE A 9 4.24 -12.51 0.63
C ILE A 9 5.14 -13.08 -0.47
N ASP A 10 4.66 -13.06 -1.70
CA ASP A 10 5.47 -13.51 -2.83
C ASP A 10 6.57 -12.46 -3.07
N ARG A 11 7.73 -12.66 -2.42
CA ARG A 11 8.89 -11.76 -2.50
C ARG A 11 9.49 -11.70 -3.90
N LYS A 12 9.13 -12.65 -4.79
CA LYS A 12 9.50 -12.60 -6.21
C LYS A 12 8.65 -11.59 -6.97
N ARG A 13 7.35 -11.51 -6.67
CA ARG A 13 6.42 -10.53 -7.25
C ARG A 13 6.55 -9.15 -6.62
N TYR A 14 6.86 -9.07 -5.33
CA TYR A 14 7.07 -7.82 -4.60
C TYR A 14 8.53 -7.67 -4.18
N THR A 15 9.39 -7.47 -5.16
CA THR A 15 10.80 -7.10 -4.94
C THR A 15 10.92 -5.68 -4.40
N ASP A 16 12.01 -5.44 -3.68
CA ASP A 16 12.42 -4.09 -3.29
C ASP A 16 12.49 -3.16 -4.52
N LEU A 17 11.82 -2.01 -4.43
CA LEU A 17 11.84 -0.97 -5.46
C LEU A 17 12.69 0.24 -5.01
N SER A 18 13.59 0.06 -4.05
CA SER A 18 14.48 1.13 -3.59
C SER A 18 15.38 1.64 -4.72
N TYR A 19 15.66 0.81 -5.74
CA TYR A 19 16.39 1.24 -6.95
C TYR A 19 15.62 2.31 -7.77
N GLN A 20 14.29 2.38 -7.64
CA GLN A 20 13.46 3.42 -8.25
C GLN A 20 13.30 4.64 -7.32
N GLY A 21 13.84 4.58 -6.10
CA GLY A 21 13.59 5.57 -5.05
C GLY A 21 12.26 5.40 -4.33
N LEU A 22 11.61 4.23 -4.49
CA LEU A 22 10.35 3.91 -3.83
C LEU A 22 10.63 3.15 -2.52
N GLU A 23 9.95 3.56 -1.45
CA GLU A 23 10.00 2.93 -0.14
C GLU A 23 8.94 1.80 -0.06
N GLY A 24 9.28 0.63 0.48
CA GLY A 24 8.35 -0.49 0.61
C GLY A 24 9.05 -1.84 0.66
N PRO A 25 8.33 -2.97 0.44
CA PRO A 25 6.89 -3.11 0.19
C PRO A 25 6.02 -2.90 1.45
N PHE A 26 5.05 -2.01 1.38
CA PHE A 26 4.08 -1.79 2.46
C PHE A 26 2.88 -2.71 2.28
N VAL A 27 2.68 -3.63 3.22
CA VAL A 27 1.52 -4.53 3.24
C VAL A 27 0.40 -3.86 4.02
N PHE A 28 -0.71 -3.60 3.35
CA PHE A 28 -1.90 -3.00 3.96
C PHE A 28 -2.81 -4.07 4.55
N ASN A 29 -3.69 -3.67 5.47
CA ASN A 29 -4.69 -4.51 6.14
C ASN A 29 -5.63 -5.21 5.15
N THR A 30 -5.75 -4.66 3.93
CA THR A 30 -6.52 -5.19 2.81
C THR A 30 -5.81 -6.30 2.04
N GLY A 31 -4.57 -6.63 2.41
CA GLY A 31 -3.73 -7.61 1.72
C GLY A 31 -3.04 -7.08 0.46
N LYS A 32 -3.20 -5.79 0.16
CA LYS A 32 -2.52 -5.12 -0.95
C LYS A 32 -1.12 -4.66 -0.55
N VAL A 33 -0.25 -4.59 -1.55
CA VAL A 33 1.14 -4.20 -1.38
C VAL A 33 1.41 -2.96 -2.24
N LEU A 34 1.74 -1.85 -1.59
CA LEU A 34 2.08 -0.60 -2.27
C LEU A 34 3.50 -0.17 -1.94
N TYR A 35 4.02 0.75 -2.74
CA TYR A 35 5.33 1.36 -2.55
C TYR A 35 5.16 2.87 -2.44
N TYR A 36 5.70 3.48 -1.41
CA TYR A 36 5.60 4.92 -1.22
C TYR A 36 6.69 5.63 -2.03
N ASP A 37 6.30 6.64 -2.81
CA ASP A 37 7.21 7.54 -3.51
C ASP A 37 7.38 8.83 -2.70
N PRO A 38 8.52 9.04 -2.02
CA PRO A 38 8.76 10.24 -1.24
C PRO A 38 8.93 11.50 -2.11
N LYS A 39 9.18 11.34 -3.42
CA LYS A 39 9.33 12.48 -4.35
C LYS A 39 7.99 13.12 -4.70
N GLU A 40 6.99 12.30 -5.01
CA GLU A 40 5.63 12.72 -5.38
C GLU A 40 4.67 12.72 -4.19
N GLY A 41 5.01 12.03 -3.09
CA GLY A 41 4.15 11.85 -1.92
C GLY A 41 2.97 10.90 -2.16
N LYS A 42 3.12 9.94 -3.07
CA LYS A 42 2.07 9.01 -3.52
C LYS A 42 2.46 7.56 -3.26
N TYR A 43 1.51 6.64 -3.33
CA TYR A 43 1.74 5.21 -3.30
C TYR A 43 1.64 4.64 -4.70
N TYR A 44 2.69 4.01 -5.18
CA TYR A 44 2.70 3.22 -6.40
C TYR A 44 2.13 1.82 -6.13
N ASP A 45 1.08 1.48 -6.87
CA ASP A 45 0.50 0.15 -6.91
C ASP A 45 1.16 -0.64 -8.05
N ARG A 46 1.94 -1.68 -7.69
CA ARG A 46 2.64 -2.53 -8.66
C ARG A 46 1.71 -3.48 -9.42
N ASP A 47 0.52 -3.75 -8.87
CA ASP A 47 -0.44 -4.67 -9.50
C ASP A 47 -1.15 -4.00 -10.68
N SER A 48 -1.49 -2.72 -10.53
CA SER A 48 -2.19 -1.91 -11.52
C SER A 48 -1.28 -0.92 -12.29
N ASP A 49 0.00 -0.84 -11.94
CA ASP A 49 1.00 0.07 -12.55
C ASP A 49 0.58 1.56 -12.48
N PHE A 50 -0.02 2.01 -11.38
CA PHE A 50 -0.49 3.39 -11.22
C PHE A 50 -0.17 3.98 -9.84
N PHE A 51 -0.07 5.30 -9.77
CA PHE A 51 0.18 6.03 -8.52
C PHE A 51 -1.14 6.50 -7.89
N VAL A 52 -1.42 6.02 -6.68
CA VAL A 52 -2.54 6.46 -5.85
C VAL A 52 -2.06 7.41 -4.76
N SER A 53 -2.73 8.55 -4.59
CA SER A 53 -2.41 9.47 -3.49
C SER A 53 -2.74 8.85 -2.14
N ASN A 54 -2.13 9.33 -1.06
CA ASN A 54 -2.43 8.86 0.31
C ASN A 54 -3.95 8.90 0.62
N LYS A 55 -4.64 9.96 0.19
CA LYS A 55 -6.11 10.07 0.31
C LYS A 55 -6.84 8.99 -0.49
N GLU A 56 -6.49 8.79 -1.76
CA GLU A 56 -7.09 7.75 -2.62
C GLU A 56 -6.85 6.35 -2.04
N MET A 57 -5.64 6.08 -1.56
CA MET A 57 -5.29 4.84 -0.86
C MET A 57 -6.22 4.64 0.35
N LEU A 58 -6.39 5.65 1.19
CA LEU A 58 -7.28 5.59 2.35
C LEU A 58 -8.75 5.32 1.97
N ILE A 59 -9.27 5.98 0.93
CA ILE A 59 -10.66 5.79 0.47
C ILE A 59 -10.83 4.42 -0.19
N HIS A 60 -9.95 4.07 -1.12
CA HIS A 60 -10.04 2.85 -1.91
C HIS A 60 -9.91 1.58 -1.06
N TYR A 61 -9.10 1.63 -0.01
CA TYR A 61 -8.93 0.52 0.92
C TYR A 61 -9.89 0.55 2.12
N GLY A 62 -10.86 1.48 2.12
CA GLY A 62 -11.88 1.57 3.17
C GLY A 62 -11.29 1.87 4.56
N LEU A 63 -10.10 2.47 4.62
CA LEU A 63 -9.47 2.88 5.88
C LEU A 63 -10.05 4.21 6.39
N VAL A 64 -10.61 5.02 5.51
CA VAL A 64 -11.44 6.16 5.90
C VAL A 64 -12.87 5.88 5.49
N ASP A 65 -13.75 5.87 6.48
CA ASP A 65 -15.18 5.80 6.25
C ASP A 65 -15.64 7.19 5.79
N GLU A 66 -15.78 7.37 4.47
CA GLU A 66 -16.28 8.62 3.87
C GLU A 66 -17.69 9.01 4.37
N THR A 67 -18.39 8.13 5.09
CA THR A 67 -19.77 8.38 5.54
C THR A 67 -19.90 9.37 6.70
N ARG A 68 -18.82 10.01 7.16
CA ARG A 68 -18.87 11.05 8.22
C ARG A 68 -18.67 12.48 7.72
N GLN A 69 -19.21 12.79 6.54
CA GLN A 69 -19.41 14.18 6.11
C GLN A 69 -20.90 14.53 6.12
N ASP A 70 -21.56 14.34 7.26
CA ASP A 70 -22.82 15.01 7.60
C ASP A 70 -23.06 14.89 9.12
N ILE A 71 -22.66 15.91 9.89
CA ILE A 71 -23.36 16.48 11.08
C ILE A 71 -22.91 17.94 11.21
#